data_AF-A0A6G2D8N9-F1
#
_entry.id   AF-A0A6G2D8N9-F1
#
_cell.length_a   1.000
_cell.length_b   1.000
_cell.length_c   1.000
_cell.angle_alpha   90.00
_cell.angle_beta   90.00
_cell.angle_gamma   90.00
#
_symmetry.space_group_name_H-M   'P 1'
#
loop_
_entity.id
_entity.type
_entity.pdbx_description
1 polymer ?
#
loop_
_entity_poly.entity_id
_entity_poly.type
_entity_poly.pdbx_seq_one_letter_code
_entity_poly.pdbx_strand_id
1 'polypeptide(L)' 'NEALALSWSDIDLDNAIVHITKTLNYNQELNSPKSKSSYRDIDIDQATVSMLKQYKHRQVQEAWQLGRSETVVFSDFIN' A
#
# COMPACT_ATOMS: atom_id res chain seq x y z
N ASN A 1 -7.34 -6.27 8.65
CA ASN A 1 -7.57 -5.67 7.32
C ASN A 1 -6.32 -5.75 6.48
N GLU A 2 -6.35 -6.46 5.35
CA GLU A 2 -5.21 -6.65 4.45
C GLU A 2 -4.69 -5.33 3.85
N ALA A 3 -5.59 -4.35 3.62
CA ALA A 3 -5.24 -3.03 3.11
C ALA A 3 -4.29 -2.24 4.02
N LEU A 4 -4.35 -2.42 5.35
CA LEU A 4 -3.52 -1.69 6.33
C LEU A 4 -2.04 -2.12 6.31
N ALA A 5 -1.70 -3.19 5.59
CA ALA A 5 -0.33 -3.71 5.51
C ALA A 5 0.39 -3.35 4.19
N LEU A 6 -0.28 -2.63 3.28
CA LEU A 6 0.29 -2.32 1.97
C LEU A 6 1.40 -1.28 2.08
N SER A 7 2.53 -1.59 1.46
CA SER A 7 3.61 -0.62 1.21
C SER A 7 3.49 -0.07 -0.21
N TRP A 8 4.07 1.10 -0.48
CA TRP A 8 4.05 1.68 -1.84
C TRP A 8 4.75 0.81 -2.88
N SER A 9 5.64 -0.09 -2.46
CA SER A 9 6.26 -1.10 -3.32
C SER A 9 5.31 -2.20 -3.77
N ASP A 10 4.17 -2.37 -3.09
CA ASP A 10 3.15 -3.37 -3.42
C ASP A 10 2.14 -2.83 -4.47
N ILE A 11 2.26 -1.57 -4.92
CA ILE A 11 1.33 -0.95 -5.88
C ILE A 11 2.08 -0.51 -7.14
N ASP A 12 1.77 -1.14 -8.26
CA ASP A 12 2.19 -0.73 -9.60
C ASP A 12 1.15 0.22 -10.20
N LEU A 13 1.40 1.52 -10.03
CA LEU A 13 0.51 2.58 -10.53
C LEU A 13 0.58 2.78 -12.05
N ASP A 14 1.57 2.20 -12.73
CA ASP A 14 1.72 2.33 -14.18
C ASP A 14 0.94 1.22 -14.88
N ASN A 15 0.94 0.02 -14.31
CA ASN A 15 0.14 -1.12 -14.78
C ASN A 15 -1.23 -1.23 -14.10
N ALA A 16 -1.52 -0.36 -13.14
CA ALA A 16 -2.77 -0.34 -12.37
C ALA A 16 -3.03 -1.66 -11.61
N ILE A 17 -1.99 -2.19 -10.95
CA ILE A 17 -2.00 -3.47 -10.24
C ILE A 17 -1.59 -3.28 -8.78
N VAL A 18 -2.31 -3.93 -7.86
CA VAL A 18 -1.89 -4.11 -6.46
C VAL A 18 -1.44 -5.55 -6.25
N HIS A 19 -0.18 -5.72 -5.85
CA HIS A 19 0.41 -7.00 -5.49
C HIS A 19 0.11 -7.32 -4.03
N ILE A 20 -0.73 -8.32 -3.79
CA ILE A 20 -0.98 -8.80 -2.43
C ILE A 20 0.14 -9.75 -2.04
N THR A 21 1.18 -9.21 -1.40
CA THR A 21 2.38 -9.95 -0.97
C THR A 21 2.34 -10.38 0.50
N LYS A 22 1.44 -9.81 1.31
CA LYS A 22 1.36 -10.00 2.77
C LYS A 22 -0.10 -9.98 3.23
N THR A 23 -0.44 -10.88 4.14
CA THR A 23 -1.75 -10.90 4.82
C THR A 23 -1.54 -10.74 6.32
N LEU A 24 -2.28 -9.82 6.94
CA LEU A 24 -2.38 -9.73 8.40
C LEU A 24 -3.26 -10.88 8.89
N ASN A 25 -2.75 -11.77 9.74
CA ASN A 25 -3.60 -12.78 10.37
C ASN A 25 -4.52 -12.15 11.44
N TYR A 26 -5.41 -12.95 12.05
CA TYR A 26 -6.33 -12.46 13.08
C TYR A 26 -5.62 -11.88 14.32
N ASN A 27 -4.35 -12.26 14.54
CA ASN A 27 -3.49 -11.75 15.62
C ASN A 27 -2.70 -10.49 15.22
N GLN A 28 -2.99 -9.88 14.06
CA GLN A 28 -2.23 -8.76 13.51
C GLN A 28 -0.75 -9.04 13.20
N GLU A 29 -0.36 -10.31 13.15
CA GLU A 29 0.98 -10.70 12.78
C GLU A 29 1.10 -10.73 11.25
N LEU A 30 2.16 -10.08 10.75
CA LEU A 30 2.55 -10.14 9.34
C LEU A 30 2.99 -11.57 9.03
N ASN A 31 2.16 -12.28 8.26
CA ASN A 31 2.55 -13.58 7.72
C ASN A 31 2.91 -13.42 6.25
N SER A 32 4.09 -13.91 5.88
CA SER A 32 4.40 -14.21 4.49
C SER A 32 3.45 -15.30 3.98
N PRO A 33 3.01 -15.24 2.72
CA PRO A 33 2.15 -16.23 2.09
C PRO A 33 2.62 -17.66 2.39
N LYS A 34 1.76 -18.47 3.03
CA LYS A 34 2.08 -19.89 3.31
C LYS A 34 2.23 -20.73 2.03
N SER A 35 1.79 -20.21 0.88
CA SER A 35 1.92 -20.85 -0.44
C SER A 35 1.99 -19.81 -1.56
N LYS A 36 2.53 -20.21 -2.73
CA LYS A 36 2.55 -19.38 -3.96
C LYS A 36 1.15 -18.91 -4.39
N SER A 37 0.08 -19.59 -3.96
CA SER A 37 -1.31 -19.26 -4.31
C SER A 37 -1.88 -18.07 -3.53
N SER A 38 -1.15 -17.52 -2.54
CA SER A 38 -1.59 -16.33 -1.80
C SER A 38 -1.06 -15.02 -2.40
N TYR A 39 -0.13 -15.08 -3.36
CA TYR A 39 0.19 -13.94 -4.21
C TYR A 39 -0.93 -13.77 -5.22
N ARG A 40 -1.59 -12.61 -5.18
CA ARG A 40 -2.60 -12.24 -6.17
C ARG A 40 -2.39 -10.80 -6.59
N ASP A 41 -2.59 -10.57 -7.87
CA ASP A 41 -2.64 -9.25 -8.46
C ASP A 41 -4.10 -8.82 -8.51
N ILE A 42 -4.36 -7.60 -8.06
CA ILE A 42 -5.67 -6.98 -8.12
C ILE A 42 -5.57 -5.80 -9.06
N ASP A 43 -6.28 -5.88 -10.18
CA ASP A 43 -6.45 -4.74 -11.07
C ASP A 43 -7.24 -3.65 -10.36
N ILE A 44 -6.77 -2.41 -10.47
CA ILE A 44 -7.45 -1.22 -9.97
C ILE A 44 -7.81 -0.31 -11.13
N ASP A 45 -8.95 0.39 -11.04
CA ASP A 45 -9.35 1.31 -12.08
C ASP A 45 -8.47 2.58 -12.10
N GLN A 46 -8.52 3.29 -13.23
CA GLN A 46 -7.72 4.50 -13.44
C GLN A 46 -8.10 5.65 -12.50
N ALA A 47 -9.34 5.68 -12.00
CA ALA A 47 -9.75 6.66 -10.99
C ALA A 47 -9.04 6.40 -9.65
N THR A 48 -8.92 5.13 -9.27
CA THR A 48 -8.19 4.66 -8.08
C THR A 48 -6.69 4.92 -8.22
N VAL A 49 -6.11 4.66 -9.39
CA VAL A 49 -4.70 5.02 -9.69
C VAL A 49 -4.49 6.52 -9.50
N SER A 50 -5.38 7.35 -10.05
CA SER A 50 -5.28 8.81 -9.96
C SER A 50 -5.38 9.29 -8.51
N MET A 51 -6.31 8.72 -7.74
CA MET A 51 -6.47 8.98 -6.31
C MET A 51 -5.20 8.60 -5.53
N LEU A 52 -4.63 7.42 -5.78
CA LEU A 52 -3.41 6.95 -5.11
C LEU A 52 -2.19 7.81 -5.47
N LYS A 53 -2.07 8.29 -6.71
CA LYS A 53 -0.99 9.22 -7.11
C LYS A 53 -1.07 10.54 -6.33
N GLN A 54 -2.27 11.12 -6.23
CA GLN A 54 -2.48 12.35 -5.45
C GLN A 54 -2.20 12.13 -3.97
N TYR A 55 -2.67 11.01 -3.43
CA TYR A 55 -2.47 10.65 -2.04
C TYR A 55 -0.97 10.45 -1.71
N LYS A 56 -0.23 9.71 -2.54
CA LYS A 56 1.23 9.53 -2.39
C LYS A 56 1.97 10.86 -2.40
N HIS A 57 1.61 11.75 -3.32
CA HIS A 57 2.22 13.06 -3.41
C HIS A 57 2.02 13.88 -2.12
N ARG A 58 0.78 13.93 -1.61
CA ARG A 58 0.46 14.62 -0.36
C ARG A 58 1.23 14.02 0.82
N GLN A 59 1.26 12.69 0.93
CA GLN A 59 2.01 11.99 1.98
C GLN A 59 3.50 12.37 1.98
N VAL A 60 4.14 12.36 0.80
CA VAL A 60 5.57 12.72 0.70
C VAL A 60 5.81 14.17 1.12
N GLN A 61 4.93 15.09 0.72
CA GLN A 61 5.04 16.49 1.12
C GLN A 61 4.93 16.68 2.63
N GLU A 62 3.95 16.05 3.27
CA GLU A 62 3.76 16.12 4.73
C GLU A 62 4.91 15.44 5.49
N ALA A 63 5.34 14.26 5.03
CA ALA A 63 6.47 13.55 5.63
C ALA A 63 7.76 14.37 5.57
N TRP A 64 8.03 15.03 4.43
CA TRP A 64 9.19 15.92 4.28
C TRP A 64 9.17 17.12 5.23
N GLN A 65 8.01 17.73 5.46
CA GLN A 65 7.87 18.81 6.44
C GLN A 65 8.23 18.36 7.87
N LEU A 66 8.03 17.08 8.17
CA LEU A 66 8.34 16.45 9.45
C LEU A 66 9.76 15.84 9.51
N GLY A 67 10.54 15.92 8.43
CA GLY A 67 11.87 15.31 8.33
C GLY A 67 11.84 13.77 8.29
N ARG A 68 10.78 13.18 7.73
CA ARG A 68 10.55 11.74 7.66
C ARG A 68 10.32 11.27 6.22
N SER A 69 10.27 9.95 6.03
CA SER A 69 9.89 9.29 4.79
C SER A 69 8.92 8.15 5.09
N GLU A 70 7.97 7.92 4.21
CA GLU A 70 6.86 7.00 4.47
C GLU A 70 6.78 5.93 3.38
N THR A 71 6.76 4.68 3.82
CA THR A 71 6.76 3.51 2.93
C THR A 71 5.41 2.80 2.94
N VAL A 72 4.60 3.04 3.97
CA VAL A 72 3.27 2.45 4.14
C VAL A 72 2.25 3.31 3.39
N VAL A 73 1.33 2.65 2.66
CA VAL A 73 0.29 3.33 1.89
C VAL A 73 -0.65 4.06 2.84
N PHE A 74 -1.39 3.34 3.70
CA PHE A 74 -2.32 3.94 4.65
C PHE A 74 -1.67 4.08 6.03
N SER A 75 -0.98 5.20 6.22
CA SER A 75 -0.31 5.55 7.48
C SER A 75 -1.16 6.48 8.34
N ASP A 76 -1.20 6.24 9.66
CA ASP A 76 -1.95 7.05 10.62
C ASP A 76 -1.36 8.45 10.88
N PHE A 77 -0.24 8.82 10.23
CA PHE A 77 0.39 10.13 10.44
C PHE A 77 -0.25 11.24 9.60
N ILE A 78 -0.99 10.91 8.54
CA ILE A 78 -1.67 11.86 7.66
C ILE A 78 -3.07 12.14 8.20
N ASN A 79 -3.37 13.40 8.55
CA ASN A 79 -4.73 13.85 8.86
C ASN A 79 -5.50 14.29 7.60
#